data_AF-A0A3E0MZF4-F1
#
_entry.id   AF-A0A3E0MZF4-F1
#
_cell.length_a   1.000
_cell.length_b   1.000
_cell.length_c   1.000
_cell.angle_alpha   90.00
_cell.angle_beta   90.00
_cell.angle_gamma   90.00
#
_symmetry.space_group_name_H-M   'P 1'
#
loop_
_entity.id
_entity.type
_entity.pdbx_description
1 polymer ?
#
loop_
_entity_poly.entity_id
_entity_poly.type
_entity_poly.pdbx_seq_one_letter_code
_entity_poly.pdbx_strand_id
1 'polypeptide(L)'
;MGERAVNVKVNAEALQKLLPASARSMPAGSVASQDLSILTEIYDPTVNLAVWRREPDPACRAESVSLLETDPGLQLSLMTSPETVEESLRSALRINSYSPLVDDMKRLVEMFCVLFDLSRVGFRLTALDGQMCPKFHVDRVPCRLITTYDGIATQWLPNDRVDRSKLGTAMPGTANKQGGLYESELDIAELAAGDVALFKGEAWEGNEGFGVVHRSPEVPENTQRLLLTIDFGR
;
A
#
# COMPACT_ATOMS: atom_id res chain seq x y z
N MET A 1 -35.08 -15.86 -30.00
CA MET A 1 -34.86 -15.69 -28.55
C MET A 1 -33.42 -15.27 -28.36
N GLY A 2 -33.18 -13.99 -28.11
CA GLY A 2 -31.85 -13.44 -27.90
C GLY A 2 -31.98 -12.29 -26.92
N GLU A 3 -31.77 -12.58 -25.64
CA GLU A 3 -31.71 -11.55 -24.60
C GLU A 3 -30.36 -10.84 -24.69
N ARG A 4 -30.40 -9.54 -24.96
CA ARG A 4 -29.26 -8.64 -24.83
C ARG A 4 -29.04 -8.39 -23.34
N ALA A 5 -27.91 -8.84 -22.82
CA ALA A 5 -27.42 -8.45 -21.51
C ALA A 5 -27.19 -6.92 -21.50
N VAL A 6 -27.97 -6.22 -20.67
CA VAL A 6 -27.78 -4.80 -20.39
C VAL A 6 -26.57 -4.70 -19.46
N ASN A 7 -25.44 -4.28 -20.02
CA ASN A 7 -24.23 -4.05 -19.25
C ASN A 7 -24.36 -2.69 -18.55
N VAL A 8 -24.85 -2.68 -17.32
CA VAL A 8 -24.93 -1.47 -16.50
C VAL A 8 -23.53 -1.22 -15.93
N LYS A 9 -22.72 -0.42 -16.64
CA LYS A 9 -21.58 0.26 -16.03
C LYS A 9 -22.13 1.20 -14.97
N VAL A 10 -22.12 0.78 -13.71
CA VAL A 10 -22.39 1.67 -12.60
C VAL A 10 -21.17 2.56 -12.44
N ASN A 11 -21.28 3.82 -12.86
CA ASN A 11 -20.21 4.80 -12.70
C ASN A 11 -20.07 5.09 -11.19
N ALA A 12 -18.90 4.82 -10.61
CA ALA A 12 -18.63 5.04 -9.18
C ALA A 12 -18.89 6.50 -8.76
N GLU A 13 -18.65 7.45 -9.68
CA GLU A 13 -18.97 8.87 -9.49
C GLU A 13 -20.47 9.15 -9.32
N ALA A 14 -21.34 8.33 -9.91
CA ALA A 14 -22.80 8.51 -9.86
C ALA A 14 -23.39 8.01 -8.54
N LEU A 15 -22.78 7.00 -7.92
CA LEU A 15 -23.17 6.52 -6.59
C LEU A 15 -22.78 7.50 -5.48
N GLN A 16 -21.64 8.21 -5.63
CA GLN A 16 -21.12 9.14 -4.62
C GLN A 16 -21.91 10.45 -4.53
N LYS A 17 -22.58 10.87 -5.61
CA LYS A 17 -23.33 12.15 -5.69
C LYS A 17 -24.72 12.12 -5.03
N LEU A 18 -25.19 10.96 -4.58
CA LEU A 18 -26.53 10.78 -4.01
C LEU A 18 -26.58 10.86 -2.47
N LEU A 19 -25.44 11.02 -1.80
CA LEU A 19 -25.39 11.09 -0.33
C LEU A 19 -25.22 12.54 0.16
N PRO A 20 -26.06 13.03 1.10
CA PRO A 20 -25.91 14.36 1.68
C PRO A 20 -24.59 14.47 2.46
N ALA A 21 -23.91 15.62 2.33
CA ALA A 21 -22.60 15.89 2.94
C ALA A 21 -22.57 15.77 4.48
N SER A 22 -23.74 15.84 5.14
CA SER A 22 -23.89 15.78 6.60
C SER A 22 -24.06 14.36 7.17
N ALA A 23 -23.90 13.31 6.35
CA ALA A 23 -24.03 11.90 6.78
C ALA A 23 -22.89 11.01 6.27
N ARG A 24 -21.70 11.57 6.03
CA ARG A 24 -20.50 10.75 5.84
C ARG A 24 -20.13 10.13 7.18
N SER A 25 -20.50 8.87 7.41
CA SER A 25 -19.91 8.12 8.52
C SER A 25 -18.40 8.16 8.36
N MET A 26 -17.64 8.30 9.45
CA MET A 26 -16.20 8.07 9.39
C MET A 26 -15.94 6.73 8.69
N PRO A 27 -14.88 6.59 7.88
CA PRO A 27 -14.58 5.32 7.29
C PRO A 27 -14.44 4.24 8.37
N ALA A 28 -15.32 3.24 8.30
CA ALA A 28 -15.55 2.21 9.31
C ALA A 28 -14.37 1.25 9.50
N GLY A 29 -13.41 1.19 8.59
CA GLY A 29 -12.12 0.57 8.90
C GLY A 29 -11.39 -0.09 7.74
N SER A 30 -10.43 -0.92 8.12
CA SER A 30 -9.67 -1.77 7.23
C SER A 30 -10.44 -3.05 6.91
N VAL A 31 -10.31 -3.55 5.69
CA VAL A 31 -10.81 -4.88 5.29
C VAL A 31 -9.65 -5.77 4.85
N ALA A 32 -9.77 -7.07 5.09
CA ALA A 32 -8.72 -8.02 4.73
C ALA A 32 -9.29 -9.40 4.37
N SER A 33 -8.72 -10.03 3.35
CA SER A 33 -9.10 -11.37 2.87
C SER A 33 -7.95 -12.03 2.14
N GLN A 34 -8.02 -13.35 1.95
CA GLN A 34 -7.12 -14.10 1.06
C GLN A 34 -7.58 -14.04 -0.40
N ASP A 35 -8.83 -13.64 -0.65
CA ASP A 35 -9.34 -13.41 -2.00
C ASP A 35 -8.84 -12.05 -2.52
N LEU A 36 -8.29 -12.06 -3.74
CA LEU A 36 -7.81 -10.86 -4.42
C LEU A 36 -8.91 -9.81 -4.61
N SER A 37 -10.18 -10.22 -4.73
CA SER A 37 -11.30 -9.29 -4.90
C SER A 37 -11.43 -8.28 -3.77
N ILE A 38 -10.84 -8.54 -2.59
CA ILE A 38 -10.85 -7.60 -1.45
C ILE A 38 -10.27 -6.23 -1.80
N LEU A 39 -9.36 -6.15 -2.77
CA LEU A 39 -8.78 -4.89 -3.20
C LEU A 39 -9.81 -3.94 -3.82
N THR A 40 -10.94 -4.45 -4.36
CA THR A 40 -12.01 -3.60 -4.91
C THR A 40 -12.79 -2.85 -3.84
N GLU A 41 -12.78 -3.35 -2.60
CA GLU A 41 -13.42 -2.68 -1.46
C GLU A 41 -12.79 -1.30 -1.18
N ILE A 42 -11.60 -1.02 -1.75
CA ILE A 42 -11.03 0.33 -1.71
C ILE A 42 -11.98 1.38 -2.32
N TYR A 43 -12.98 1.04 -3.12
CA TYR A 43 -13.96 2.02 -3.60
C TYR A 43 -15.06 2.36 -2.58
N ASP A 44 -15.27 1.53 -1.57
CA ASP A 44 -16.24 1.83 -0.52
C ASP A 44 -15.78 3.09 0.25
N PRO A 45 -16.62 4.14 0.38
CA PRO A 45 -16.28 5.33 1.15
C PRO A 45 -15.96 5.03 2.63
N THR A 46 -16.39 3.89 3.13
CA THR A 46 -16.15 3.44 4.50
C THR A 46 -14.83 2.68 4.69
N VAL A 47 -14.13 2.34 3.62
CA VAL A 47 -12.86 1.61 3.65
C VAL A 47 -11.71 2.55 3.32
N ASN A 48 -10.69 2.63 4.17
CA ASN A 48 -9.46 3.36 3.85
C ASN A 48 -8.23 2.46 3.66
N LEU A 49 -8.33 1.20 4.08
CA LEU A 49 -7.29 0.19 3.94
C LEU A 49 -7.92 -1.12 3.44
N ALA A 50 -7.47 -1.63 2.29
CA ALA A 50 -7.81 -2.96 1.81
C ALA A 50 -6.55 -3.83 1.75
N VAL A 51 -6.59 -5.02 2.37
CA VAL A 51 -5.43 -5.92 2.48
C VAL A 51 -5.74 -7.27 1.84
N TRP A 52 -5.04 -7.58 0.76
CA TRP A 52 -4.97 -8.92 0.20
C TRP A 52 -3.87 -9.71 0.92
N ARG A 53 -4.31 -10.64 1.78
CA ARG A 53 -3.46 -11.55 2.54
C ARG A 53 -3.06 -12.72 1.67
N ARG A 54 -1.85 -12.67 1.13
CA ARG A 54 -1.32 -13.69 0.23
C ARG A 54 0.03 -14.18 0.72
N GLU A 55 0.40 -15.35 0.24
CA GLU A 55 1.76 -15.83 0.29
C GLU A 55 2.37 -15.71 -1.11
N PRO A 56 3.42 -14.88 -1.32
CA PRO A 56 4.15 -14.86 -2.57
C PRO A 56 4.70 -16.25 -2.89
N ASP A 57 4.87 -16.54 -4.19
CA ASP A 57 5.51 -17.77 -4.63
C ASP A 57 6.86 -17.99 -3.92
N PRO A 58 7.19 -19.21 -3.45
CA PRO A 58 8.44 -19.46 -2.74
C PRO A 58 9.71 -19.04 -3.52
N ALA A 59 9.72 -19.15 -4.84
CA ALA A 59 10.83 -18.70 -5.67
C ALA A 59 10.89 -17.16 -5.75
N CYS A 60 9.73 -16.49 -5.79
CA CYS A 60 9.66 -15.02 -5.65
C CYS A 60 10.23 -14.55 -4.30
N ARG A 61 9.88 -15.24 -3.20
CA ARG A 61 10.43 -14.93 -1.87
C ARG A 61 11.94 -15.16 -1.84
N ALA A 62 12.41 -16.29 -2.35
CA ALA A 62 13.85 -16.60 -2.41
C ALA A 62 14.64 -15.55 -3.22
N GLU A 63 14.10 -15.09 -4.35
CA GLU A 63 14.73 -14.02 -5.14
C GLU A 63 14.74 -12.68 -4.39
N SER A 64 13.71 -12.34 -3.63
CA SER A 64 13.70 -11.11 -2.82
C SER A 64 14.79 -11.11 -1.73
N VAL A 65 15.02 -12.25 -1.09
CA VAL A 65 16.12 -12.42 -0.11
C VAL A 65 17.47 -12.28 -0.80
N SER A 66 17.67 -12.98 -1.92
CA SER A 66 18.94 -12.89 -2.68
C SER A 66 19.22 -11.47 -3.19
N LEU A 67 18.17 -10.72 -3.57
CA LEU A 67 18.30 -9.33 -3.99
C LEU A 67 18.76 -8.43 -2.84
N LEU A 68 18.21 -8.60 -1.63
CA LEU A 68 18.66 -7.87 -0.43
C LEU A 68 20.12 -8.16 -0.09
N GLU A 69 20.55 -9.43 -0.19
CA GLU A 69 21.94 -9.82 0.06
C GLU A 69 22.91 -9.22 -0.98
N THR A 70 22.47 -9.13 -2.24
CA THR A 70 23.31 -8.67 -3.36
C THR A 70 23.36 -7.15 -3.47
N ASP A 71 22.25 -6.46 -3.20
CA ASP A 71 22.14 -5.00 -3.25
C ASP A 71 21.39 -4.46 -2.01
N PRO A 72 22.06 -4.44 -0.84
CA PRO A 72 21.46 -3.98 0.41
C PRO A 72 21.10 -2.49 0.42
N GLY A 73 21.61 -1.72 -0.55
CA GLY A 73 21.36 -0.29 -0.73
C GLY A 73 20.38 0.01 -1.86
N LEU A 74 19.67 -0.99 -2.39
CA LEU A 74 18.79 -0.84 -3.53
C LEU A 74 17.75 0.27 -3.30
N GLN A 75 17.77 1.26 -4.19
CA GLN A 75 16.78 2.34 -4.26
C GLN A 75 16.38 2.53 -5.71
N LEU A 76 15.32 1.83 -6.11
CA LEU A 76 14.79 1.91 -7.46
C LEU A 76 13.52 2.75 -7.49
N SER A 77 13.47 3.77 -8.35
CA SER A 77 12.28 4.58 -8.58
C SER A 77 12.08 4.75 -10.09
N LEU A 78 10.92 4.35 -10.58
CA LEU A 78 10.58 4.34 -12.01
C LEU A 78 9.22 5.01 -12.23
N MET A 79 9.04 5.56 -13.43
CA MET A 79 7.72 5.72 -14.02
C MET A 79 7.54 4.62 -15.06
N THR A 80 6.51 3.79 -14.93
CA THR A 80 6.32 2.62 -15.78
C THR A 80 4.85 2.32 -16.06
N SER A 81 4.60 1.39 -16.98
CA SER A 81 3.28 0.92 -17.37
C SER A 81 3.24 -0.62 -17.38
N PRO A 82 2.06 -1.25 -17.45
CA PRO A 82 1.93 -2.69 -17.61
C PRO A 82 2.78 -3.28 -18.75
N GLU A 83 2.94 -2.53 -19.85
CA GLU A 83 3.68 -2.95 -21.03
C GLU A 83 5.20 -2.81 -20.87
N THR A 84 5.66 -1.87 -20.05
CA THR A 84 7.08 -1.48 -19.96
C THR A 84 7.76 -1.92 -18.67
N VAL A 85 6.99 -2.33 -17.65
CA VAL A 85 7.50 -2.64 -16.30
C VAL A 85 8.49 -3.79 -16.31
N GLU A 86 8.24 -4.84 -17.08
CA GLU A 86 9.11 -6.00 -17.11
C GLU A 86 10.51 -5.64 -17.65
N GLU A 87 10.56 -4.97 -18.80
CA GLU A 87 11.83 -4.53 -19.41
C GLU A 87 12.56 -3.53 -18.51
N SER A 88 11.81 -2.59 -17.92
CA SER A 88 12.36 -1.58 -17.01
C SER A 88 13.00 -2.21 -15.77
N LEU A 89 12.32 -3.18 -15.15
CA LEU A 89 12.83 -3.90 -13.99
C LEU A 89 14.03 -4.77 -14.33
N ARG A 90 13.97 -5.53 -15.43
CA ARG A 90 15.09 -6.35 -15.90
C ARG A 90 16.34 -5.53 -16.16
N SER A 91 16.18 -4.38 -16.83
CA SER A 91 17.27 -3.45 -17.08
C SER A 91 17.83 -2.87 -15.79
N ALA A 92 16.96 -2.37 -14.90
CA ALA A 92 17.38 -1.72 -13.66
C ALA A 92 18.08 -2.68 -12.69
N LEU A 93 17.56 -3.90 -12.55
CA LEU A 93 18.07 -4.94 -11.66
C LEU A 93 19.13 -5.84 -12.32
N ARG A 94 19.46 -5.59 -13.60
CA ARG A 94 20.44 -6.36 -14.39
C ARG A 94 20.11 -7.86 -14.48
N ILE A 95 18.82 -8.18 -14.60
CA ILE A 95 18.30 -9.56 -14.66
C ILE A 95 18.16 -9.99 -16.12
N ASN A 96 18.96 -10.98 -16.54
CA ASN A 96 18.99 -11.47 -17.91
C ASN A 96 18.20 -12.77 -18.15
N SER A 97 17.65 -13.37 -17.10
CA SER A 97 16.89 -14.63 -17.13
C SER A 97 15.51 -14.45 -16.52
N TYR A 98 14.63 -15.43 -16.69
CA TYR A 98 13.35 -15.46 -15.97
C TYR A 98 13.51 -15.14 -14.47
N SER A 99 12.58 -14.36 -13.91
CA SER A 99 12.60 -13.94 -12.49
C SER A 99 11.17 -13.91 -11.95
N PRO A 100 10.79 -14.85 -11.07
CA PRO A 100 9.53 -14.83 -10.32
C PRO A 100 9.27 -13.51 -9.59
N LEU A 101 10.29 -12.84 -9.07
CA LEU A 101 10.12 -11.55 -8.40
C LEU A 101 9.68 -10.47 -9.39
N VAL A 102 10.31 -10.37 -10.56
CA VAL A 102 9.91 -9.42 -11.62
C VAL A 102 8.49 -9.71 -12.12
N ASP A 103 8.14 -10.99 -12.30
CA ASP A 103 6.79 -11.41 -12.67
C ASP A 103 5.73 -10.97 -11.66
N ASP A 104 6.01 -11.12 -10.36
CA ASP A 104 5.09 -10.70 -9.29
C ASP A 104 4.92 -9.18 -9.28
N MET A 105 6.03 -8.43 -9.36
CA MET A 105 6.01 -6.96 -9.43
C MET A 105 5.23 -6.46 -10.65
N LYS A 106 5.38 -7.11 -11.81
CA LYS A 106 4.61 -6.82 -13.02
C LYS A 106 3.11 -7.01 -12.79
N ARG A 107 2.70 -8.14 -12.20
CA ARG A 107 1.28 -8.42 -11.89
C ARG A 107 0.70 -7.37 -10.95
N LEU A 108 1.45 -6.91 -9.95
CA LEU A 108 0.99 -5.84 -9.04
C LEU A 108 0.80 -4.50 -9.78
N VAL A 109 1.69 -4.17 -10.72
CA VAL A 109 1.52 -2.99 -11.59
C VAL A 109 0.28 -3.13 -12.47
N GLU A 110 0.12 -4.27 -13.15
CA GLU A 110 -1.06 -4.58 -13.98
C GLU A 110 -2.37 -4.43 -13.18
N MET A 111 -2.44 -5.07 -12.01
CA MET A 111 -3.60 -5.02 -11.13
C MET A 111 -3.92 -3.60 -10.68
N PHE A 112 -2.91 -2.83 -10.26
CA PHE A 112 -3.11 -1.44 -9.82
C PHE A 112 -3.60 -0.55 -10.97
N CYS A 113 -3.01 -0.70 -12.15
CA CYS A 113 -3.44 -0.01 -13.36
C CYS A 113 -4.88 -0.34 -13.75
N VAL A 114 -5.25 -1.62 -13.73
CA VAL A 114 -6.61 -2.06 -14.05
C VAL A 114 -7.61 -1.55 -13.01
N LEU A 115 -7.27 -1.64 -11.73
CA LEU A 115 -8.17 -1.22 -10.65
C LEU A 115 -8.50 0.26 -10.79
N PHE A 116 -7.49 1.11 -10.98
CA PHE A 116 -7.63 2.58 -10.98
C PHE A 116 -7.75 3.22 -12.37
N ASP A 117 -7.86 2.43 -13.45
CA ASP A 117 -7.90 2.89 -14.85
C ASP A 117 -6.71 3.81 -15.20
N LEU A 118 -5.49 3.36 -14.87
CA LEU A 118 -4.24 4.11 -15.08
C LEU A 118 -3.40 3.52 -16.22
N SER A 119 -2.86 4.39 -17.07
CA SER A 119 -1.90 4.00 -18.11
C SER A 119 -0.46 3.88 -17.60
N ARG A 120 -0.13 4.52 -16.47
CA ARG A 120 1.21 4.50 -15.88
C ARG A 120 1.17 4.70 -14.36
N VAL A 121 2.21 4.23 -13.69
CA VAL A 121 2.35 4.29 -12.24
C VAL A 121 3.75 4.73 -11.82
N GLY A 122 3.83 5.40 -10.67
CA GLY A 122 5.07 5.58 -9.95
C GLY A 122 5.40 4.30 -9.22
N PHE A 123 6.51 3.66 -9.58
CA PHE A 123 6.96 2.41 -8.98
C PHE A 123 8.20 2.68 -8.15
N ARG A 124 8.26 2.15 -6.92
CA ARG A 124 9.47 2.20 -6.09
C ARG A 124 9.72 0.87 -5.41
N LEU A 125 10.94 0.37 -5.54
CA LEU A 125 11.44 -0.82 -4.87
C LEU A 125 12.68 -0.42 -4.05
N THR A 126 12.65 -0.70 -2.76
CA THR A 126 13.64 -0.20 -1.82
C THR A 126 14.06 -1.30 -0.84
N ALA A 127 15.37 -1.53 -0.73
CA ALA A 127 15.98 -2.23 0.39
C ALA A 127 16.14 -1.27 1.57
N LEU A 128 15.71 -1.69 2.76
CA LEU A 128 15.79 -0.92 3.99
C LEU A 128 16.53 -1.70 5.07
N ASP A 129 17.52 -1.08 5.67
CA ASP A 129 18.28 -1.56 6.84
C ASP A 129 17.99 -0.74 8.13
N GLY A 130 16.98 0.13 8.07
CA GLY A 130 16.57 1.00 9.18
C GLY A 130 15.21 1.70 8.95
N GLN A 131 14.87 2.63 9.85
CA GLN A 131 13.58 3.34 9.82
C GLN A 131 13.62 4.56 8.90
N MET A 132 12.95 4.53 7.74
CA MET A 132 12.77 5.73 6.91
C MET A 132 11.72 6.70 7.47
N CYS A 133 10.63 6.17 8.02
CA CYS A 133 9.50 6.95 8.53
C CYS A 133 9.07 6.42 9.90
N PRO A 134 9.84 6.70 10.96
CA PRO A 134 9.61 6.16 12.32
C PRO A 134 8.32 6.70 12.96
N LYS A 135 7.82 7.84 12.47
CA LYS A 135 6.63 8.52 13.00
C LYS A 135 5.40 8.12 12.19
N PHE A 136 4.26 7.91 12.85
CA PHE A 136 3.00 7.74 12.14
C PHE A 136 2.67 9.00 11.33
N HIS A 137 2.27 8.79 10.09
CA HIS A 137 1.90 9.84 9.16
C HIS A 137 0.80 9.34 8.24
N VAL A 138 0.26 10.28 7.45
CA VAL A 138 -0.65 9.99 6.35
C VAL A 138 0.01 10.46 5.06
N ASP A 139 -0.24 9.73 3.97
CA ASP A 139 0.22 10.15 2.64
C ASP A 139 -0.74 11.13 1.99
N ARG A 140 -0.20 12.05 1.18
CA ARG A 140 -0.96 12.99 0.34
C ARG A 140 -1.05 12.53 -1.11
N VAL A 141 -1.29 11.23 -1.30
CA VAL A 141 -1.56 10.61 -2.60
C VAL A 141 -3.02 10.14 -2.65
N PRO A 142 -3.59 9.84 -3.83
CA PRO A 142 -4.92 9.26 -3.91
C PRO A 142 -4.93 7.87 -3.25
N CYS A 143 -4.15 6.94 -3.78
CA CYS A 143 -3.95 5.63 -3.18
C CYS A 143 -2.52 5.15 -3.43
N ARG A 144 -2.00 4.39 -2.48
CA ARG A 144 -0.70 3.72 -2.55
C ARG A 144 -0.90 2.22 -2.35
N LEU A 145 -0.35 1.42 -3.25
CA LEU A 145 -0.11 0.02 -2.98
C LEU A 145 1.19 -0.11 -2.20
N ILE A 146 1.19 -0.96 -1.17
CA ILE A 146 2.39 -1.31 -0.40
C ILE A 146 2.47 -2.82 -0.21
N THR A 147 3.67 -3.37 -0.38
CA THR A 147 3.96 -4.77 -0.04
C THR A 147 5.41 -4.90 0.42
N THR A 148 5.64 -5.68 1.47
CA THR A 148 6.98 -6.06 1.93
C THR A 148 7.21 -7.50 1.51
N TYR A 149 8.13 -7.76 0.59
CA TYR A 149 8.41 -9.12 0.13
C TYR A 149 9.10 -9.97 1.19
N ASP A 150 10.07 -9.35 1.88
CA ASP A 150 10.86 -9.97 2.94
C ASP A 150 11.15 -8.96 4.05
N GLY A 151 11.27 -9.44 5.29
CA GLY A 151 11.47 -8.62 6.49
C GLY A 151 10.19 -8.05 7.12
N ILE A 152 10.34 -7.17 8.12
CA ILE A 152 9.22 -6.61 8.90
C ILE A 152 8.37 -5.67 8.05
N ALA A 153 7.05 -5.87 8.02
CA ALA A 153 6.17 -5.11 7.16
C ALA A 153 5.64 -3.81 7.81
N THR A 154 4.86 -3.03 7.07
CA THR A 154 4.37 -1.73 7.51
C THR A 154 3.39 -1.84 8.69
N GLN A 155 3.54 -0.94 9.66
CA GLN A 155 2.60 -0.77 10.77
C GLN A 155 1.59 0.34 10.48
N TRP A 156 0.37 0.18 10.97
CA TRP A 156 -0.70 1.14 10.79
C TRP A 156 -1.62 1.19 12.02
N LEU A 157 -2.37 2.28 12.15
CA LEU A 157 -3.34 2.49 13.21
C LEU A 157 -4.77 2.43 12.64
N PRO A 158 -5.65 1.58 13.18
CA PRO A 158 -7.08 1.62 12.91
C PRO A 158 -7.69 2.99 13.16
N ASN A 159 -8.65 3.39 12.32
CA ASN A 159 -9.28 4.71 12.41
C ASN A 159 -9.98 4.96 13.75
N ASP A 160 -10.52 3.92 14.38
CA ASP A 160 -11.16 3.97 15.71
C ASP A 160 -10.15 4.00 16.86
N ARG A 161 -8.86 3.80 16.58
CA ARG A 161 -7.77 3.77 17.56
C ARG A 161 -6.81 4.94 17.46
N VAL A 162 -7.11 5.92 16.59
CA VAL A 162 -6.25 7.07 16.35
C VAL A 162 -6.94 8.39 16.72
N ASP A 163 -6.31 9.16 17.59
CA ASP A 163 -6.65 10.55 17.83
C ASP A 163 -5.95 11.44 16.81
N ARG A 164 -6.62 11.65 15.67
CA ARG A 164 -6.09 12.43 14.54
C ARG A 164 -5.76 13.88 14.90
N SER A 165 -6.34 14.44 15.96
CA SER A 165 -6.01 15.80 16.41
C SER A 165 -4.56 15.94 16.89
N LYS A 166 -3.91 14.80 17.20
CA LYS A 166 -2.52 14.71 17.68
C LYS A 166 -1.55 14.18 16.62
N LEU A 167 -2.04 13.93 15.39
CA LEU A 167 -1.21 13.45 14.30
C LEU A 167 -0.14 14.50 13.94
N GLY A 168 1.13 14.10 13.91
CA GLY A 168 2.26 15.00 13.64
C GLY A 168 2.74 15.82 14.85
N THR A 169 2.04 15.77 15.99
CA THR A 169 2.49 16.38 17.25
C THR A 169 3.51 15.45 17.92
N ALA A 170 4.77 15.88 17.98
CA ALA A 170 5.77 15.23 18.82
C ALA A 170 5.63 15.75 20.26
N MET A 171 5.58 14.85 21.25
CA MET A 171 5.68 15.30 22.64
C MET A 171 7.15 15.55 23.03
N PRO A 172 7.46 16.68 23.67
CA PRO A 172 8.79 16.93 24.24
C PRO A 172 9.13 15.86 25.29
N GLY A 173 10.29 15.22 25.16
CA GLY A 173 10.82 14.29 26.16
C GLY A 173 10.45 12.81 26.00
N THR A 174 9.58 12.46 25.04
CA THR A 174 9.36 11.05 24.65
C THR A 174 9.91 10.82 23.26
N ALA A 175 11.08 10.18 23.18
CA ALA A 175 11.53 9.60 21.93
C ALA A 175 10.43 8.63 21.43
N ASN A 176 9.93 8.86 20.22
CA ASN A 176 9.05 7.96 19.46
C ASN A 176 7.59 7.78 19.89
N LYS A 177 7.09 8.39 20.97
CA LYS A 177 5.65 8.43 21.25
C LYS A 177 5.04 9.75 20.77
N GLN A 178 4.24 9.68 19.69
CA GLN A 178 3.33 10.77 19.33
C GLN A 178 2.27 10.82 20.43
N GLY A 179 2.52 11.64 21.45
CA GLY A 179 1.84 11.50 22.74
C GLY A 179 0.34 11.62 22.60
N GLY A 180 -0.34 10.56 23.00
CA GLY A 180 -1.79 10.44 22.96
C GLY A 180 -2.39 10.22 21.57
N LEU A 181 -1.59 9.96 20.53
CA LEU A 181 -2.08 9.60 19.19
C LEU A 181 -2.88 8.29 19.20
N TYR A 182 -2.50 7.36 20.07
CA TYR A 182 -3.17 6.09 20.34
C TYR A 182 -3.06 5.79 21.83
N GLU A 183 -3.90 4.91 22.37
CA GLU A 183 -3.96 4.63 23.81
C GLU A 183 -2.91 3.60 24.25
N SER A 184 -2.65 2.60 23.40
CA SER A 184 -1.77 1.47 23.70
C SER A 184 -0.96 1.02 22.48
N GLU A 185 0.26 0.50 22.68
CA GLU A 185 1.02 -0.15 21.59
C GLU A 185 0.27 -1.35 20.99
N LEU A 186 -0.68 -1.93 21.73
CA LEU A 186 -1.57 -3.00 21.23
C LEU A 186 -2.59 -2.51 20.19
N ASP A 187 -2.78 -1.20 20.07
CA ASP A 187 -3.63 -0.61 19.04
C ASP A 187 -2.95 -0.59 17.66
N ILE A 188 -1.63 -0.82 17.62
CA ILE A 188 -0.84 -0.82 16.39
C ILE A 188 -1.01 -2.16 15.71
N ALA A 189 -1.56 -2.11 14.50
CA ALA A 189 -1.64 -3.26 13.61
C ALA A 189 -0.41 -3.31 12.69
N GLU A 190 -0.07 -4.51 12.23
CA GLU A 190 1.06 -4.76 11.34
C GLU A 190 0.62 -5.64 10.18
N LEU A 191 1.12 -5.35 8.98
CA LEU A 191 0.96 -6.24 7.82
C LEU A 191 1.87 -7.46 7.96
N ALA A 192 1.59 -8.55 7.26
CA ALA A 192 2.54 -9.65 7.11
C ALA A 192 3.44 -9.45 5.87
N ALA A 193 4.64 -10.03 5.89
CA ALA A 193 5.47 -10.09 4.69
C ALA A 193 4.76 -10.89 3.58
N GLY A 194 4.56 -10.26 2.44
CA GLY A 194 3.82 -10.77 1.29
C GLY A 194 2.43 -10.17 1.13
N ASP A 195 1.84 -9.61 2.20
CA ASP A 195 0.56 -8.90 2.10
C ASP A 195 0.66 -7.78 1.06
N VAL A 196 -0.40 -7.60 0.29
CA VAL A 196 -0.55 -6.48 -0.65
C VAL A 196 -1.68 -5.60 -0.12
N ALA A 197 -1.34 -4.36 0.20
CA ALA A 197 -2.30 -3.46 0.80
C ALA A 197 -2.46 -2.17 -0.01
N LEU A 198 -3.70 -1.72 -0.16
CA LEU A 198 -4.06 -0.44 -0.75
C LEU A 198 -4.40 0.55 0.36
N PHE A 199 -3.61 1.61 0.44
CA PHE A 199 -3.74 2.68 1.42
C PHE A 199 -4.39 3.86 0.73
N LYS A 200 -5.61 4.24 1.12
CA LYS A 200 -6.13 5.56 0.74
C LYS A 200 -5.33 6.64 1.44
N GLY A 201 -4.85 7.61 0.66
CA GLY A 201 -4.26 8.81 1.20
C GLY A 201 -5.28 9.94 1.33
N GLU A 202 -4.77 11.10 1.71
CA GLU A 202 -5.53 12.33 1.91
C GLU A 202 -5.97 12.99 0.60
N ALA A 203 -5.38 12.61 -0.54
CA ALA A 203 -5.75 13.16 -1.85
C ALA A 203 -6.78 12.30 -2.59
N TRP A 204 -7.34 11.27 -1.95
CA TRP A 204 -8.49 10.54 -2.48
C TRP A 204 -9.76 11.38 -2.28
N GLU A 205 -10.55 11.55 -3.34
CA GLU A 205 -11.76 12.37 -3.30
C GLU A 205 -12.76 11.83 -2.26
N GLY A 206 -13.06 12.66 -1.26
CA GLY A 206 -13.97 12.31 -0.16
C GLY A 206 -13.33 11.57 1.00
N ASN A 207 -12.00 11.39 1.02
CA ASN A 207 -11.23 10.79 2.13
C ASN A 207 -10.40 11.83 2.90
N GLU A 208 -10.70 13.12 2.76
CA GLU A 208 -9.96 14.19 3.41
C GLU A 208 -10.06 14.08 4.94
N GLY A 209 -8.91 14.09 5.61
CA GLY A 209 -8.77 13.87 7.04
C GLY A 209 -8.78 12.39 7.44
N PHE A 210 -8.91 11.44 6.51
CA PHE A 210 -9.09 10.00 6.78
C PHE A 210 -8.04 9.09 6.11
N GLY A 211 -6.93 9.65 5.62
CA GLY A 211 -5.82 8.86 5.07
C GLY A 211 -5.29 7.84 6.08
N VAL A 212 -4.81 6.68 5.60
CA VAL A 212 -4.30 5.62 6.49
C VAL A 212 -3.11 6.13 7.29
N VAL A 213 -3.23 6.06 8.61
CA VAL A 213 -2.18 6.46 9.55
C VAL A 213 -1.20 5.30 9.69
N HIS A 214 0.02 5.47 9.20
CA HIS A 214 0.99 4.38 9.12
C HIS A 214 2.43 4.82 9.34
N ARG A 215 3.31 3.84 9.60
CA ARG A 215 4.75 4.04 9.80
C ARG A 215 5.56 2.85 9.31
N SER A 216 6.84 3.10 9.09
CA SER A 216 7.83 2.01 9.07
C SER A 216 8.10 1.61 10.51
N PRO A 217 7.96 0.33 10.90
CA PRO A 217 8.35 -0.11 12.24
C PRO A 217 9.85 0.03 12.46
N GLU A 218 10.22 -0.01 13.74
CA GLU A 218 11.60 -0.20 14.16
C GLU A 218 12.09 -1.58 13.71
N VAL A 219 13.19 -1.56 12.96
CA VAL A 219 13.82 -2.74 12.40
C VAL A 219 14.92 -3.16 13.37
N PRO A 220 14.91 -4.40 13.93
CA PRO A 220 15.98 -4.91 14.76
C PRO A 220 17.34 -4.78 14.07
N GLU A 221 18.40 -4.58 14.86
CA GLU A 221 19.76 -4.50 14.33
C GLU A 221 20.06 -5.69 13.39
N ASN A 222 20.67 -5.39 12.24
CA ASN A 222 21.04 -6.37 11.21
C ASN A 222 19.86 -7.09 10.52
N THR A 223 18.66 -6.53 10.54
CA THR A 223 17.57 -7.01 9.70
C THR A 223 17.31 -6.06 8.53
N GLN A 224 16.97 -6.63 7.38
CA GLN A 224 16.66 -5.89 6.17
C GLN A 224 15.25 -6.22 5.70
N ARG A 225 14.67 -5.32 4.91
CA ARG A 225 13.40 -5.59 4.23
C ARG A 225 13.37 -5.05 2.82
N LEU A 226 12.68 -5.75 1.94
CA LEU A 226 12.43 -5.32 0.57
C LEU A 226 11.00 -4.79 0.45
N LEU A 227 10.88 -3.48 0.33
CA LEU A 227 9.60 -2.78 0.24
C LEU A 227 9.32 -2.35 -1.19
N LEU A 228 8.13 -2.69 -1.68
CA LEU A 228 7.56 -2.15 -2.91
C LEU A 228 6.42 -1.20 -2.58
N THR A 229 6.44 -0.02 -3.20
CA THR A 229 5.28 0.89 -3.26
C THR A 229 4.93 1.24 -4.70
N ILE A 230 3.63 1.28 -5.00
CA ILE A 230 3.11 1.74 -6.29
C ILE A 230 2.13 2.89 -6.02
N ASP A 231 2.34 4.02 -6.69
CA ASP A 231 1.54 5.23 -6.60
C ASP A 231 0.96 5.61 -7.96
N PHE A 232 -0.04 6.49 -7.95
CA PHE A 232 -0.54 7.14 -9.16
C PHE A 232 0.60 7.86 -9.89
N GLY A 233 0.79 7.53 -11.17
CA GLY A 233 1.83 8.13 -11.99
C GLY A 233 1.54 9.59 -12.31
N ARG A 234 2.35 10.51 -11.79
CA ARG A 234 2.27 11.94 -12.16
C ARG A 234 2.94 12.19 -13.50
#